data_AF-A0A5E4Y414-F1
#
_entry.id   AF-A0A5E4Y414-F1
#
_cell.length_a   1.000
_cell.length_b   1.000
_cell.length_c   1.000
_cell.angle_alpha   90.00
_cell.angle_beta   90.00
_cell.angle_gamma   90.00
#
_symmetry.space_group_name_H-M   'P 1'
#
loop_
_entity.id
_entity.type
_entity.pdbx_description
1 polymer ?
#
loop_
_entity_poly.entity_id
_entity_poly.type
_entity_poly.pdbx_seq_one_letter_code
_entity_poly.pdbx_strand_id
1 'polypeptide(L)'
;MENAVESEPTNAAPEAVDPDALARSLPAPMVFVDLETTGGNALDDRVTEIGVVEVGPHGVEPWSTLLDPCAPIPPFIQQLTGITNDMVRGQPSFATLAEGLAERLHGKLFVAHNARFDYGFLKNEFKRAGIRFQADVLCTVRLSRLLFPSAARHGLDALIARFGLAPLGRHRALADADLLWQFWQKLHTIYSPELIGQAVQRVTKRSSQPPQLPDEAIDALPNGPGVYLFYGEGDTLLYVGKSVDIRARVRAHFSGDHQVAKDLRISQEIRRVQARRTAGELGALLLESQLVKQLKPVHNRLLRRASSLYSWQLRPEDDTPQLVNAKTLDFASADTLYGTFTSRNSAQSALRALADEHRLCCAQLGLETVAAGRPCFGYQVKRCDGVCVGEAPLDAHTSRMREALCAMHLETWPFEGPIAIEERSTSGAADGGPEVEYHVIDRWQYLGSVTSQAALDALLDDMPAVTGFDPDIHRLLGRRLAASLAQDSAAASTAGGLAPLAVWRLTRPAFRLTPDEPPEATPAKPHHPALLRRRPPRPENPAQYRLPFDAR
;
A
#
# COMPACT_ATOMS: atom_id res chain seq x y z
N MET A 1 -10.96 -65.47 -29.32
CA MET A 1 -9.69 -66.06 -29.80
C MET A 1 -8.92 -64.93 -30.46
N GLU A 2 -7.75 -64.51 -30.06
CA GLU A 2 -6.85 -64.84 -28.95
C GLU A 2 -5.73 -63.79 -29.00
N ASN A 3 -5.36 -63.25 -27.83
CA ASN A 3 -4.04 -62.75 -27.44
C ASN A 3 -3.25 -61.86 -28.42
N ALA A 4 -3.37 -60.54 -28.24
CA ALA A 4 -2.28 -59.61 -28.50
C ALA A 4 -1.58 -59.31 -27.16
N VAL A 5 -0.31 -59.72 -27.10
CA VAL A 5 0.60 -59.68 -25.96
C VAL A 5 0.69 -58.28 -25.35
N GLU A 6 0.25 -58.15 -24.09
CA GLU A 6 0.65 -57.05 -23.22
C GLU A 6 2.16 -57.16 -23.00
N SER A 7 2.93 -56.28 -23.63
CA SER A 7 4.33 -56.06 -23.28
C SER A 7 4.36 -55.10 -22.11
N GLU A 8 4.70 -55.63 -20.93
CA GLU A 8 4.97 -54.84 -19.75
C GLU A 8 6.03 -53.77 -20.06
N PRO A 9 5.84 -52.49 -19.68
CA PRO A 9 6.91 -51.53 -19.75
C PRO A 9 7.99 -51.97 -18.74
N THR A 10 9.14 -52.39 -19.27
CA THR A 10 10.35 -52.65 -18.51
C THR A 10 10.63 -51.48 -17.58
N ASN A 11 10.47 -51.73 -16.28
CA ASN A 11 10.82 -50.83 -15.19
C ASN A 11 12.34 -50.76 -15.06
N ALA A 12 13.00 -50.15 -16.03
CA ALA A 12 14.35 -49.64 -15.88
C ALA A 12 14.23 -48.30 -15.16
N ALA A 13 14.77 -48.20 -13.95
CA ALA A 13 14.94 -46.91 -13.29
C ALA A 13 15.68 -45.99 -14.27
N PRO A 14 15.22 -44.75 -14.53
CA PRO A 14 15.92 -43.86 -15.44
C PRO A 14 17.35 -43.69 -14.92
N GLU A 15 18.33 -44.07 -15.74
CA GLU A 15 19.75 -43.88 -15.46
C GLU A 15 19.95 -42.43 -15.02
N ALA A 16 20.62 -42.25 -13.88
CA ALA A 16 20.96 -40.92 -13.40
C ALA A 16 21.75 -40.19 -14.49
N VAL A 17 21.25 -39.06 -14.95
CA VAL A 17 21.94 -38.23 -15.94
C VAL A 17 23.25 -37.76 -15.30
N ASP A 18 24.39 -38.09 -15.92
CA ASP A 18 25.68 -37.52 -15.53
C ASP A 18 25.60 -35.99 -15.71
N PRO A 19 25.70 -35.20 -14.62
CA PRO A 19 25.56 -33.76 -14.68
C PRO A 19 26.58 -33.11 -15.62
N ASP A 20 27.82 -33.60 -15.63
CA ASP A 20 28.89 -33.04 -16.45
C ASP A 20 28.72 -33.42 -17.92
N ALA A 21 28.21 -34.61 -18.21
CA ALA A 21 27.84 -34.99 -19.58
C ALA A 21 26.68 -34.14 -20.10
N LEU A 22 25.66 -33.90 -19.28
CA LEU A 22 24.55 -33.02 -19.64
C LEU A 22 25.05 -31.60 -19.88
N ALA A 23 25.85 -31.04 -18.98
CA ALA A 23 26.42 -29.71 -19.09
C ALA A 23 27.13 -29.48 -20.43
N ARG A 24 27.96 -30.45 -20.86
CA ARG A 24 28.69 -30.41 -22.14
C ARG A 24 27.80 -30.52 -23.38
N SER A 25 26.60 -31.10 -23.24
CA SER A 25 25.65 -31.29 -24.35
C SER A 25 24.73 -30.09 -24.59
N LEU A 26 24.71 -29.12 -23.67
CA LEU A 26 23.80 -27.97 -23.78
C LEU A 26 24.16 -27.06 -24.97
N PRO A 27 23.16 -26.50 -25.67
CA PRO A 27 23.38 -25.67 -26.86
C PRO A 27 24.00 -24.29 -26.54
N ALA A 28 23.91 -23.86 -25.28
CA ALA A 28 24.49 -22.62 -24.79
C ALA A 28 24.82 -22.75 -23.29
N PRO A 29 25.85 -22.04 -22.79
CA PRO A 29 26.15 -22.01 -21.37
C PRO A 29 25.03 -21.33 -20.57
N MET A 30 24.82 -21.82 -19.35
CA MET A 30 23.76 -21.40 -18.45
C MET A 30 24.35 -21.04 -17.08
N VAL A 31 23.68 -20.13 -16.38
CA VAL A 31 24.00 -19.80 -14.99
C VAL A 31 22.72 -19.90 -14.17
N PHE A 32 22.72 -20.77 -13.17
CA PHE A 32 21.64 -20.86 -12.20
C PHE A 32 21.99 -19.96 -11.03
N VAL A 33 21.14 -19.00 -10.74
CA VAL A 33 21.42 -17.92 -9.81
C VAL A 33 20.32 -17.81 -8.77
N ASP A 34 20.74 -17.60 -7.54
CA ASP A 34 19.87 -17.28 -6.40
C ASP A 34 20.59 -16.25 -5.51
N LEU A 35 19.83 -15.38 -4.84
CA LEU A 35 20.35 -14.28 -4.03
C LEU A 35 19.71 -14.25 -2.64
N GLU A 36 20.52 -13.89 -1.64
CA GLU A 36 20.03 -13.44 -0.35
C GLU A 36 20.22 -11.93 -0.21
N THR A 37 19.23 -11.22 0.33
CA THR A 37 19.17 -9.75 0.30
C THR A 37 18.80 -9.16 1.66
N THR A 38 19.09 -7.87 1.88
CA THR A 38 18.69 -7.15 3.11
C THR A 38 17.19 -6.86 3.20
N GLY A 39 16.41 -7.27 2.19
CA GLY A 39 14.99 -7.02 2.08
C GLY A 39 14.43 -7.30 0.68
N GLY A 40 13.17 -6.97 0.43
CA GLY A 40 12.48 -7.30 -0.82
C GLY A 40 12.55 -6.23 -1.91
N ASN A 41 13.18 -5.09 -1.66
CA ASN A 41 13.22 -3.94 -2.56
C ASN A 41 14.57 -3.79 -3.26
N ALA A 42 14.68 -4.22 -4.51
CA ALA A 42 15.91 -4.10 -5.30
C ALA A 42 16.49 -2.67 -5.38
N LEU A 43 15.69 -1.62 -5.18
CA LEU A 43 16.11 -0.22 -5.29
C LEU A 43 16.75 0.35 -4.04
N ASP A 44 16.30 -0.07 -2.86
CA ASP A 44 16.79 0.43 -1.57
C ASP A 44 17.62 -0.63 -0.86
N ASP A 45 17.19 -1.89 -0.94
CA ASP A 45 17.85 -3.03 -0.33
C ASP A 45 19.09 -3.45 -1.16
N ARG A 46 19.92 -4.27 -0.51
CA ARG A 46 21.25 -4.67 -0.97
C ARG A 46 21.35 -6.19 -1.01
N VAL A 47 22.21 -6.70 -1.88
CA VAL A 47 22.53 -8.13 -1.93
C VAL A 47 23.54 -8.48 -0.82
N THR A 48 23.33 -9.60 -0.14
CA THR A 48 24.15 -10.10 0.98
C THR A 48 24.82 -11.44 0.71
N GLU A 49 24.26 -12.25 -0.19
CA GLU A 49 24.88 -13.47 -0.70
C GLU A 49 24.50 -13.64 -2.18
N ILE A 50 25.43 -14.13 -2.98
CA ILE A 50 25.18 -14.56 -4.36
C ILE A 50 25.59 -16.03 -4.48
N GLY A 51 24.70 -16.86 -4.99
CA GLY A 51 24.98 -18.24 -5.39
C GLY A 51 24.84 -18.37 -6.90
N VAL A 52 25.85 -18.97 -7.53
CA VAL A 52 25.87 -19.24 -8.96
C VAL A 52 26.31 -20.68 -9.18
N VAL A 53 25.52 -21.45 -9.92
CA VAL A 53 25.97 -22.70 -10.53
C VAL A 53 26.12 -22.47 -12.02
N GLU A 54 27.37 -22.39 -12.46
CA GLU A 54 27.72 -22.24 -13.86
C GLU A 54 27.75 -23.59 -14.55
N VAL A 55 27.10 -23.69 -15.71
CA VAL A 55 26.97 -24.94 -16.46
C VAL A 55 27.31 -24.67 -17.92
N GLY A 56 28.28 -25.41 -18.45
CA GLY A 56 28.66 -25.26 -19.85
C GLY A 56 29.66 -26.33 -20.32
N PRO A 57 30.42 -26.05 -21.40
CA PRO A 57 31.31 -27.03 -22.01
C PRO A 57 32.47 -27.47 -21.10
N HIS A 58 32.77 -26.70 -20.06
CA HIS A 58 33.80 -27.02 -19.07
C HIS A 58 33.28 -27.83 -17.88
N GLY A 59 31.99 -28.21 -17.87
CA GLY A 59 31.34 -28.92 -16.77
C GLY A 59 30.51 -27.99 -15.90
N VAL A 60 30.30 -28.41 -14.65
CA VAL A 60 29.55 -27.67 -13.63
C VAL A 60 30.48 -27.01 -12.62
N GLU A 61 30.42 -25.69 -12.47
CA GLU A 61 31.24 -24.93 -11.52
C GLU A 61 30.34 -24.16 -10.52
N PRO A 62 30.30 -24.56 -9.24
CA PRO A 62 29.63 -23.80 -8.20
C PRO A 62 30.50 -22.64 -7.72
N TRP A 63 29.89 -21.47 -7.56
CA TRP A 63 30.52 -20.27 -7.02
C TRP A 63 29.56 -19.54 -6.08
N SER A 64 30.05 -19.09 -4.94
CA SER A 64 29.28 -18.22 -4.06
C SER A 64 30.14 -17.25 -3.28
N THR A 65 29.52 -16.16 -2.83
CA THR A 65 30.18 -15.18 -1.98
C THR A 65 29.16 -14.50 -1.07
N LEU A 66 29.59 -14.22 0.16
CA LEU A 66 28.93 -13.20 0.98
C LEU A 66 29.39 -11.82 0.51
N LEU A 67 28.54 -10.82 0.73
CA LEU A 67 28.76 -9.44 0.35
C LEU A 67 28.52 -8.52 1.54
N ASP A 68 29.36 -7.50 1.70
CA ASP A 68 29.05 -6.38 2.58
C ASP A 68 28.01 -5.49 1.88
N PRO A 69 26.76 -5.41 2.38
CA PRO A 69 25.73 -4.56 1.80
C PRO A 69 25.99 -3.06 2.04
N CYS A 70 27.01 -2.69 2.82
CA CYS A 70 27.26 -1.32 3.31
C CYS A 70 26.04 -0.73 4.05
N ALA A 71 25.19 -1.59 4.62
CA ALA A 71 23.94 -1.23 5.28
C ALA A 71 23.58 -2.30 6.32
N PRO A 72 22.89 -1.94 7.41
CA PRO A 72 22.49 -2.93 8.42
C PRO A 72 21.43 -3.89 7.87
N ILE A 73 21.62 -5.19 8.09
CA ILE A 73 20.63 -6.23 7.79
C ILE A 73 19.55 -6.22 8.89
N PRO A 74 18.26 -6.02 8.58
CA PRO A 74 17.19 -6.03 9.56
C PRO A 74 17.09 -7.35 10.33
N PRO A 75 16.75 -7.36 11.65
CA PRO A 75 16.72 -8.59 12.45
C PRO A 75 15.84 -9.70 11.89
N PHE A 76 14.68 -9.35 11.30
CA PHE A 76 13.78 -10.35 10.70
C PHE A 76 14.38 -11.02 9.46
N ILE A 77 15.24 -10.33 8.71
CA ILE A 77 15.96 -10.89 7.56
C ILE A 77 17.07 -11.81 8.05
N GLN A 78 17.84 -11.40 9.08
CA GLN A 78 18.86 -12.25 9.68
C GLN A 78 18.26 -13.57 10.20
N GLN A 79 17.04 -13.53 10.75
CA GLN A 79 16.31 -14.74 11.17
C GLN A 79 15.84 -15.60 9.99
N LEU A 80 15.48 -14.99 8.87
CA LEU A 80 14.97 -15.67 7.68
C LEU A 80 16.08 -16.36 6.89
N THR A 81 17.19 -15.67 6.66
CA THR A 81 18.30 -16.13 5.80
C THR A 81 19.45 -16.75 6.61
N GLY A 82 19.50 -16.51 7.92
CA GLY A 82 20.61 -16.90 8.78
C GLY A 82 21.88 -16.04 8.60
N ILE A 83 21.87 -15.05 7.70
CA ILE A 83 23.02 -14.17 7.44
C ILE A 83 22.98 -13.01 8.44
N THR A 84 24.00 -12.92 9.28
CA THR A 84 24.13 -11.86 10.30
C THR A 84 25.00 -10.69 9.82
N ASN A 85 24.84 -9.52 10.45
CA ASN A 85 25.71 -8.36 10.18
C ASN A 85 27.21 -8.67 10.39
N ASP A 86 27.53 -9.59 11.30
CA ASP A 86 28.92 -9.96 11.56
C ASP A 86 29.51 -10.89 10.49
N MET A 87 28.68 -11.70 9.83
CA MET A 87 29.10 -12.57 8.71
C MET A 87 29.49 -11.77 7.46
N VAL A 88 28.76 -10.69 7.19
CA VAL A 88 28.98 -9.82 6.02
C VAL A 88 30.04 -8.74 6.25
N ARG A 89 30.40 -8.49 7.52
CA ARG A 89 31.40 -7.48 7.86
C ARG A 89 32.77 -7.86 7.30
N GLY A 90 33.35 -6.97 6.51
CA GLY A 90 34.67 -7.19 5.90
C GLY A 90 34.65 -8.10 4.67
N GLN A 91 33.48 -8.56 4.24
CA GLN A 91 33.30 -9.19 2.94
C GLN A 91 33.43 -8.14 1.82
N PRO A 92 33.71 -8.55 0.57
CA PRO A 92 33.75 -7.60 -0.54
C PRO A 92 32.39 -6.94 -0.74
N SER A 93 32.40 -5.68 -1.17
CA SER A 93 31.17 -5.00 -1.62
C SER A 93 30.78 -5.48 -3.02
N PHE A 94 29.51 -5.33 -3.40
CA PHE A 94 29.09 -5.62 -4.77
C PHE A 94 29.92 -4.85 -5.81
N ALA A 95 30.19 -3.56 -5.56
CA ALA A 95 30.94 -2.71 -6.49
C ALA A 95 32.35 -3.27 -6.76
N THR A 96 32.98 -3.89 -5.77
CA THR A 96 34.30 -4.52 -5.90
C THR A 96 34.26 -5.80 -6.74
N LEU A 97 33.15 -6.54 -6.72
CA LEU A 97 33.00 -7.79 -7.50
C LEU A 97 32.32 -7.59 -8.85
N ALA A 98 31.80 -6.39 -9.13
CA ALA A 98 30.90 -6.16 -10.25
C ALA A 98 31.53 -6.57 -11.60
N GLU A 99 32.77 -6.20 -11.88
CA GLU A 99 33.41 -6.56 -13.17
C GLU A 99 33.55 -8.09 -13.33
N GLY A 100 34.12 -8.78 -12.35
CA GLY A 100 34.28 -10.23 -12.40
C GLY A 100 32.95 -10.99 -12.42
N LEU A 101 31.91 -10.49 -11.73
CA LEU A 101 30.57 -11.08 -11.80
C LEU A 101 29.92 -10.83 -13.16
N ALA A 102 30.11 -9.65 -13.76
CA ALA A 102 29.60 -9.36 -15.10
C ALA A 102 30.21 -10.31 -16.13
N GLU A 103 31.53 -10.54 -16.06
CA GLU A 103 32.22 -11.53 -16.90
C GLU A 103 31.67 -12.94 -16.69
N ARG A 104 31.48 -13.35 -15.44
CA ARG A 104 30.90 -14.68 -15.10
C ARG A 104 29.49 -14.84 -15.67
N LEU A 105 28.67 -13.81 -15.73
CA LEU A 105 27.28 -13.89 -16.22
C LEU A 105 27.15 -13.62 -17.74
N HIS A 106 28.18 -13.05 -18.37
CA HIS A 106 28.11 -12.55 -19.75
C HIS A 106 27.84 -13.66 -20.77
N GLY A 107 26.88 -13.44 -21.67
CA GLY A 107 26.58 -14.34 -22.79
C GLY A 107 25.95 -15.68 -22.39
N LYS A 108 25.57 -15.85 -21.12
CA LYS A 108 24.97 -17.09 -20.59
C LYS A 108 23.47 -16.89 -20.37
N LEU A 109 22.70 -17.97 -20.49
CA LEU A 109 21.28 -17.96 -20.12
C LEU A 109 21.15 -17.85 -18.60
N PHE A 110 20.57 -16.75 -18.13
CA PHE A 110 20.36 -16.50 -16.70
C PHE A 110 19.12 -17.26 -16.23
N VAL A 111 19.29 -18.24 -15.35
CA VAL A 111 18.21 -19.07 -14.83
C VAL A 111 18.04 -18.81 -13.34
N ALA A 112 16.82 -18.50 -12.92
CA ALA A 112 16.53 -18.31 -11.50
C ALA A 112 15.09 -18.73 -11.17
N HIS A 113 14.83 -19.00 -9.89
CA HIS A 113 13.50 -19.31 -9.39
C HIS A 113 12.77 -18.01 -9.08
N ASN A 114 11.66 -17.74 -9.77
CA ASN A 114 11.06 -16.40 -9.74
C ASN A 114 12.06 -15.31 -10.22
N ALA A 115 12.73 -15.58 -11.34
CA ALA A 115 13.88 -14.84 -11.85
C ALA A 115 13.78 -13.31 -11.92
N ARG A 116 12.56 -12.73 -11.93
CA ARG A 116 12.35 -11.28 -11.83
C ARG A 116 12.99 -10.70 -10.56
N PHE A 117 12.97 -11.44 -9.45
CA PHE A 117 13.56 -11.01 -8.19
C PHE A 117 15.08 -10.90 -8.30
N ASP A 118 15.76 -12.03 -8.52
CA ASP A 118 17.22 -12.12 -8.57
C ASP A 118 17.81 -11.23 -9.65
N TYR A 119 17.24 -11.31 -10.86
CA TYR A 119 17.68 -10.49 -11.98
C TYR A 119 17.47 -8.99 -11.70
N GLY A 120 16.38 -8.62 -11.03
CA GLY A 120 16.09 -7.23 -10.65
C GLY A 120 17.12 -6.66 -9.66
N PHE A 121 17.48 -7.44 -8.64
CA PHE A 121 18.52 -7.07 -7.67
C PHE A 121 19.89 -6.93 -8.34
N LEU A 122 20.32 -7.92 -9.13
CA LEU A 122 21.60 -7.84 -9.84
C LEU A 122 21.63 -6.66 -10.81
N LYS A 123 20.57 -6.47 -11.62
CA LYS A 123 20.50 -5.34 -12.56
C LYS A 123 20.63 -4.00 -11.84
N ASN A 124 20.03 -3.84 -10.66
CA ASN A 124 20.15 -2.59 -9.91
C ASN A 124 21.53 -2.42 -9.24
N GLU A 125 22.11 -3.49 -8.68
CA GLU A 125 23.47 -3.43 -8.14
C GLU A 125 24.51 -3.12 -9.24
N PHE A 126 24.40 -3.74 -10.41
CA PHE A 126 25.23 -3.40 -11.58
C PHE A 126 25.05 -1.95 -12.01
N LYS A 127 23.80 -1.46 -12.05
CA LYS A 127 23.51 -0.05 -12.36
C LYS A 127 24.17 0.89 -11.34
N ARG A 128 24.14 0.56 -10.04
CA ARG A 128 24.83 1.34 -8.99
C ARG A 128 26.34 1.33 -9.19
N ALA A 129 26.90 0.22 -9.67
CA ALA A 129 28.32 0.10 -10.03
C ALA A 129 28.67 0.72 -11.39
N GLY A 130 27.72 1.35 -12.10
CA GLY A 130 27.95 1.97 -13.42
C GLY A 130 28.00 0.98 -14.59
N ILE A 131 27.65 -0.29 -14.37
CA ILE A 131 27.69 -1.35 -15.38
C ILE A 131 26.26 -1.58 -15.91
N ARG A 132 26.09 -1.54 -17.24
CA ARG A 132 24.84 -1.94 -17.86
C ARG A 132 24.77 -3.47 -17.93
N PHE A 133 23.89 -4.06 -17.12
CA PHE A 133 23.66 -5.50 -17.12
C PHE A 133 22.40 -5.88 -17.92
N GLN A 134 22.56 -6.84 -18.83
CA GLN A 134 21.48 -7.43 -19.61
C GLN A 134 21.80 -8.90 -19.89
N ALA A 135 20.84 -9.79 -19.67
CA ALA A 135 20.93 -11.21 -20.01
C ALA A 135 19.58 -11.73 -20.53
N ASP A 136 19.61 -12.84 -21.27
CA ASP A 136 18.41 -13.63 -21.50
C ASP A 136 18.03 -14.33 -20.20
N VAL A 137 16.76 -14.23 -19.79
CA VAL A 137 16.31 -14.67 -18.47
C VAL A 137 15.26 -15.78 -18.59
N LEU A 138 15.55 -16.92 -17.96
CA LEU A 138 14.64 -18.04 -17.81
C LEU A 138 14.14 -18.17 -16.37
N CYS A 139 12.83 -18.06 -16.18
CA CYS A 139 12.20 -18.29 -14.87
C CYS A 139 11.75 -19.74 -14.74
N THR A 140 12.35 -20.49 -13.81
CA THR A 140 12.04 -21.93 -13.62
C THR A 140 10.60 -22.18 -13.18
N VAL A 141 9.98 -21.23 -12.48
CA VAL A 141 8.56 -21.30 -12.11
C VAL A 141 7.67 -21.31 -13.37
N ARG A 142 7.96 -20.43 -14.33
CA ARG A 142 7.19 -20.36 -15.59
C ARG A 142 7.43 -21.58 -16.45
N LEU A 143 8.68 -22.03 -16.52
CA LEU A 143 9.04 -23.27 -17.21
C LEU A 143 8.28 -24.46 -16.61
N SER A 144 8.26 -24.58 -15.29
CA SER A 144 7.54 -25.64 -14.59
C SER A 144 6.04 -25.60 -14.83
N ARG A 145 5.41 -24.41 -14.84
CA ARG A 145 3.99 -24.25 -15.19
C ARG A 145 3.67 -24.69 -16.61
N LEU A 146 4.53 -24.33 -17.56
CA LEU A 146 4.35 -24.67 -18.96
C LEU A 146 4.47 -26.19 -19.18
N LEU A 147 5.44 -26.84 -18.52
CA LEU A 147 5.70 -28.28 -18.68
C LEU A 147 4.73 -29.14 -17.85
N PHE A 148 4.31 -28.67 -16.67
CA PHE A 148 3.48 -29.42 -15.72
C PHE A 148 2.19 -28.65 -15.34
N PRO A 149 1.29 -28.36 -16.29
CA PRO A 149 0.13 -27.48 -16.06
C PRO A 149 -0.90 -28.02 -15.06
N SER A 150 -0.94 -29.35 -14.84
CA SER A 150 -1.84 -29.99 -13.87
C SER A 150 -1.38 -29.86 -12.42
N ALA A 151 -0.19 -29.31 -12.17
CA ALA A 151 0.36 -29.27 -10.84
C ALA A 151 -0.11 -28.05 -10.04
N ALA A 152 -0.52 -28.27 -8.79
CA ALA A 152 -1.11 -27.21 -7.96
C ALA A 152 -0.11 -26.11 -7.53
N ARG A 153 1.19 -26.46 -7.35
CA ARG A 153 2.23 -25.55 -6.85
C ARG A 153 3.50 -25.67 -7.67
N HIS A 154 4.22 -24.56 -7.85
CA HIS A 154 5.48 -24.50 -8.63
C HIS A 154 6.60 -23.74 -7.90
N GLY A 155 6.45 -23.52 -6.60
CA GLY A 155 7.54 -22.97 -5.77
C GLY A 155 8.65 -23.99 -5.56
N LEU A 156 9.83 -23.55 -5.11
CA LEU A 156 11.02 -24.39 -5.00
C LEU A 156 10.77 -25.62 -4.14
N ASP A 157 10.15 -25.49 -2.97
CA ASP A 157 9.81 -26.63 -2.10
C ASP A 157 8.88 -27.64 -2.79
N ALA A 158 7.98 -27.17 -3.66
CA ALA A 158 7.11 -28.05 -4.43
C ALA A 158 7.87 -28.78 -5.56
N LEU A 159 8.92 -28.18 -6.12
CA LEU A 159 9.81 -28.84 -7.07
C LEU A 159 10.67 -29.89 -6.35
N ILE A 160 11.22 -29.56 -5.18
CA ILE A 160 11.98 -30.49 -4.33
C ILE A 160 11.15 -31.74 -4.06
N ALA A 161 9.93 -31.55 -3.53
CA ALA A 161 9.05 -32.66 -3.19
C ALA A 161 8.62 -33.49 -4.41
N ARG A 162 8.33 -32.83 -5.54
CA ARG A 162 7.84 -33.53 -6.76
C ARG A 162 8.91 -34.34 -7.45
N PHE A 163 10.12 -33.80 -7.56
CA PHE A 163 11.19 -34.41 -8.37
C PHE A 163 12.23 -35.14 -7.53
N GLY A 164 12.05 -35.18 -6.20
CA GLY A 164 12.98 -35.80 -5.27
C GLY A 164 14.35 -35.14 -5.32
N LEU A 165 14.40 -33.81 -5.35
CA LEU A 165 15.66 -33.06 -5.36
C LEU A 165 16.31 -33.16 -3.98
N ALA A 166 17.64 -33.18 -3.93
CA ALA A 166 18.42 -33.35 -2.71
C ALA A 166 18.99 -32.00 -2.24
N PRO A 167 18.34 -31.27 -1.32
CA PRO A 167 18.87 -30.03 -0.79
C PRO A 167 20.11 -30.29 0.06
N LEU A 168 21.21 -29.58 -0.23
CA LEU A 168 22.40 -29.52 0.63
C LEU A 168 22.22 -28.52 1.81
N GLY A 169 21.05 -27.88 1.87
CA GLY A 169 20.60 -26.84 2.79
C GLY A 169 19.39 -26.12 2.18
N ARG A 170 18.67 -25.30 2.95
CA ARG A 170 17.64 -24.37 2.44
C ARG A 170 17.97 -22.96 2.92
N HIS A 171 17.63 -21.95 2.11
CA HIS A 171 17.87 -20.52 2.44
C HIS A 171 19.37 -20.16 2.49
N ARG A 172 20.13 -20.76 1.56
CA ARG A 172 21.50 -20.36 1.23
C ARG A 172 21.59 -20.30 -0.28
N ALA A 173 22.13 -19.20 -0.80
CA ALA A 173 22.02 -18.88 -2.21
C ALA A 173 22.57 -20.01 -3.13
N LEU A 174 23.74 -20.57 -2.79
CA LEU A 174 24.33 -21.63 -3.62
C LEU A 174 23.52 -22.94 -3.59
N ALA A 175 22.97 -23.30 -2.43
CA ALA A 175 22.17 -24.51 -2.28
C ALA A 175 20.88 -24.43 -3.10
N ASP A 176 20.25 -23.25 -3.12
CA ASP A 176 19.04 -23.01 -3.88
C ASP A 176 19.31 -22.95 -5.39
N ALA A 177 20.43 -22.34 -5.81
CA ALA A 177 20.88 -22.39 -7.20
C ALA A 177 21.16 -23.82 -7.69
N ASP A 178 21.79 -24.66 -6.86
CA ASP A 178 22.02 -26.08 -7.17
C ASP A 178 20.72 -26.87 -7.33
N LEU A 179 19.70 -26.61 -6.51
CA LEU A 179 18.38 -27.23 -6.69
C LEU A 179 17.75 -26.90 -8.05
N LEU A 180 18.02 -25.71 -8.62
CA LEU A 180 17.56 -25.38 -9.97
C LEU A 180 18.31 -26.17 -11.05
N TRP A 181 19.60 -26.41 -10.85
CA TRP A 181 20.37 -27.29 -11.70
C TRP A 181 19.88 -28.75 -11.61
N GLN A 182 19.61 -29.26 -10.40
CA GLN A 182 19.02 -30.59 -10.22
C GLN A 182 17.64 -30.69 -10.90
N PHE A 183 16.80 -29.66 -10.77
CA PHE A 183 15.52 -29.59 -11.47
C PHE A 183 15.72 -29.65 -13.00
N TRP A 184 16.70 -28.91 -13.53
CA TRP A 184 17.04 -28.95 -14.95
C TRP A 184 17.43 -30.35 -15.42
N GLN A 185 18.30 -31.05 -14.68
CA GLN A 185 18.67 -32.44 -14.96
C GLN A 185 17.44 -33.36 -15.01
N LYS A 186 16.51 -33.21 -14.06
CA LYS A 186 15.26 -33.98 -14.04
C LYS A 186 14.36 -33.70 -15.24
N LEU A 187 14.36 -32.47 -15.80
CA LEU A 187 13.62 -32.21 -17.03
C LEU A 187 14.14 -33.06 -18.19
N HIS A 188 15.44 -33.25 -18.29
CA HIS A 188 16.07 -34.09 -19.33
C HIS A 188 15.82 -35.60 -19.14
N THR A 189 15.38 -36.05 -17.96
CA THR A 189 14.90 -37.43 -17.76
C THR A 189 13.43 -37.62 -18.15
N ILE A 190 12.67 -36.53 -18.31
CA ILE A 190 11.22 -36.56 -18.53
C ILE A 190 10.85 -36.15 -19.97
N TYR A 191 11.56 -35.17 -20.53
CA TYR A 191 11.26 -34.59 -21.84
C TYR A 191 12.48 -34.65 -22.76
N SER A 192 12.21 -34.67 -24.07
CA SER A 192 13.28 -34.59 -25.07
C SER A 192 13.93 -33.19 -25.06
N PRO A 193 15.22 -33.09 -25.45
CA PRO A 193 15.92 -31.81 -25.56
C PRO A 193 15.20 -30.77 -26.43
N GLU A 194 14.53 -31.20 -27.50
CA GLU A 194 13.80 -30.33 -28.42
C GLU A 194 12.60 -29.68 -27.73
N LEU A 195 11.84 -30.44 -26.94
CA LEU A 195 10.68 -29.92 -26.21
C LEU A 195 11.11 -28.93 -25.14
N ILE A 196 12.19 -29.24 -24.41
CA ILE A 196 12.78 -28.33 -23.42
C ILE A 196 13.22 -27.03 -24.12
N GLY A 197 13.90 -27.13 -25.26
CA GLY A 197 14.33 -25.97 -26.06
C GLY A 197 13.16 -25.08 -26.50
N GLN A 198 12.06 -25.67 -26.97
CA GLN A 198 10.84 -24.93 -27.33
C GLN A 198 10.20 -24.23 -26.12
N ALA A 199 10.14 -24.92 -24.97
CA ALA A 199 9.60 -24.36 -23.75
C ALA A 199 10.45 -23.17 -23.25
N VAL A 200 11.78 -23.29 -23.29
CA VAL A 200 12.72 -22.22 -22.95
C VAL A 200 12.50 -21.01 -23.84
N GLN A 201 12.49 -21.18 -25.16
CA GLN A 201 12.27 -20.09 -26.12
C GLN A 201 10.93 -19.37 -25.89
N ARG A 202 9.87 -20.11 -25.52
CA ARG A 202 8.56 -19.53 -25.23
C ARG A 202 8.57 -18.70 -23.94
N VAL A 203 9.29 -19.14 -22.91
CA VAL A 203 9.35 -18.46 -21.61
C VAL A 203 10.26 -17.23 -21.66
N THR A 204 11.45 -17.32 -22.29
CA THR A 204 12.43 -16.21 -22.37
C THR A 204 11.88 -15.02 -23.17
N LYS A 205 11.10 -15.27 -24.24
CA LYS A 205 10.48 -14.20 -25.05
C LYS A 205 9.35 -13.41 -24.35
N ARG A 206 8.85 -13.86 -23.19
CA ARG A 206 7.66 -13.28 -22.52
C ARG A 206 7.96 -12.54 -21.20
N SER A 207 9.11 -11.90 -21.03
CA SER A 207 9.57 -11.38 -19.73
C SER A 207 8.95 -10.02 -19.32
N SER A 208 7.94 -10.04 -18.43
CA SER A 208 7.59 -8.92 -17.50
C SER A 208 6.52 -9.24 -16.45
N GLN A 209 5.85 -10.39 -16.47
CA GLN A 209 4.73 -10.68 -15.54
C GLN A 209 5.18 -11.48 -14.30
N PRO A 210 4.54 -11.33 -13.12
CA PRO A 210 4.81 -12.18 -11.96
C PRO A 210 4.51 -13.63 -12.30
N PRO A 211 5.41 -14.58 -11.97
CA PRO A 211 5.23 -15.95 -12.39
C PRO A 211 3.93 -16.56 -11.87
N GLN A 212 3.46 -16.14 -10.69
CA GLN A 212 2.29 -16.66 -9.98
C GLN A 212 0.96 -16.34 -10.64
N LEU A 213 0.91 -15.31 -11.48
CA LEU A 213 -0.29 -14.85 -12.16
C LEU A 213 -0.40 -15.56 -13.53
N PRO A 214 -1.61 -15.99 -13.97
CA PRO A 214 -1.77 -16.54 -15.32
C PRO A 214 -1.29 -15.55 -16.39
N ASP A 215 -0.64 -16.06 -17.44
CA ASP A 215 -0.06 -15.23 -18.53
C ASP A 215 -1.11 -14.26 -19.14
N GLU A 216 -2.38 -14.68 -19.20
CA GLU A 216 -3.48 -13.90 -19.80
C GLU A 216 -4.17 -12.95 -18.82
N ALA A 217 -3.88 -13.04 -17.52
CA ALA A 217 -4.67 -12.34 -16.49
C ALA A 217 -4.59 -10.81 -16.60
N ILE A 218 -3.44 -10.28 -17.05
CA ILE A 218 -3.26 -8.84 -17.26
C ILE A 218 -3.88 -8.39 -18.57
N ASP A 219 -3.78 -9.21 -19.62
CA ASP A 219 -4.34 -8.90 -20.93
C ASP A 219 -5.87 -8.95 -20.92
N ALA A 220 -6.45 -9.77 -20.03
CA ALA A 220 -7.88 -9.82 -19.77
C ALA A 220 -8.42 -8.59 -18.99
N LEU A 221 -7.55 -7.75 -18.41
CA LEU A 221 -8.01 -6.57 -17.69
C LEU A 221 -8.58 -5.52 -18.65
N PRO A 222 -9.62 -4.79 -18.25
CA PRO A 222 -10.15 -3.70 -19.05
C PRO A 222 -9.14 -2.55 -19.22
N ASN A 223 -9.22 -1.87 -20.37
CA ASN A 223 -8.66 -0.53 -20.52
C ASN A 223 -9.59 0.50 -19.87
N GLY A 224 -9.11 1.73 -19.71
CA GLY A 224 -9.92 2.84 -19.21
C GLY A 224 -9.99 2.93 -17.68
N PRO A 225 -10.77 3.90 -17.18
CA PRO A 225 -10.73 4.28 -15.77
C PRO A 225 -11.42 3.27 -14.86
N GLY A 226 -10.92 3.18 -13.63
CA GLY A 226 -11.56 2.43 -12.55
C GLY A 226 -10.55 1.91 -11.52
N VAL A 227 -10.94 0.84 -10.84
CA VAL A 227 -10.25 0.29 -9.67
C VAL A 227 -9.81 -1.14 -9.93
N TYR A 228 -8.57 -1.48 -9.55
CA TYR A 228 -8.04 -2.84 -9.54
C TYR A 228 -7.78 -3.33 -8.12
N LEU A 229 -7.92 -4.64 -7.93
CA LEU A 229 -7.77 -5.33 -6.66
C LEU A 229 -6.77 -6.47 -6.84
N PHE A 230 -5.78 -6.51 -5.95
CA PHE A 230 -4.75 -7.53 -5.89
C PHE A 230 -5.02 -8.48 -4.74
N TYR A 231 -5.05 -9.77 -5.05
CA TYR A 231 -5.28 -10.84 -4.09
C TYR A 231 -4.08 -11.77 -4.03
N GLY A 232 -3.73 -12.19 -2.81
CA GLY A 232 -2.64 -13.10 -2.52
C GLY A 232 -3.11 -14.54 -2.35
N GLU A 233 -2.38 -15.31 -1.54
CA GLU A 233 -2.76 -16.67 -1.18
C GLU A 233 -4.04 -16.69 -0.33
N GLY A 234 -4.89 -17.70 -0.54
CA GLY A 234 -6.17 -17.85 0.15
C GLY A 234 -7.17 -16.72 -0.09
N ASP A 235 -7.11 -16.05 -1.24
CA ASP A 235 -7.93 -14.87 -1.57
C ASP A 235 -7.80 -13.69 -0.59
N THR A 236 -6.67 -13.60 0.10
CA THR A 236 -6.35 -12.45 0.96
C THR A 236 -6.23 -11.18 0.11
N LEU A 237 -7.05 -10.17 0.39
CA LEU A 237 -6.99 -8.90 -0.33
C LEU A 237 -5.75 -8.08 0.09
N LEU A 238 -4.78 -7.98 -0.80
CA LEU A 238 -3.50 -7.32 -0.57
C LEU A 238 -3.59 -5.82 -0.78
N TYR A 239 -4.18 -5.39 -1.90
CA TYR A 239 -4.16 -4.00 -2.32
C TYR A 239 -5.36 -3.64 -3.20
N VAL A 240 -5.81 -2.40 -3.09
CA VAL A 240 -6.80 -1.77 -3.98
C VAL A 240 -6.18 -0.51 -4.54
N GLY A 241 -6.24 -0.30 -5.86
CA GLY A 241 -5.70 0.90 -6.49
C GLY A 241 -6.58 1.43 -7.60
N LYS A 242 -6.54 2.74 -7.84
CA LYS A 242 -7.21 3.40 -8.98
C LYS A 242 -6.29 3.61 -10.19
N SER A 243 -6.89 3.80 -11.36
CA SER A 243 -6.20 4.29 -12.56
C SER A 243 -7.18 4.93 -13.55
N VAL A 244 -6.66 5.78 -14.44
CA VAL A 244 -7.34 6.20 -15.68
C VAL A 244 -7.24 5.16 -16.80
N ASP A 245 -6.27 4.24 -16.69
CA ASP A 245 -6.12 3.05 -17.51
C ASP A 245 -5.69 1.90 -16.62
N ILE A 246 -6.63 1.00 -16.30
CA ILE A 246 -6.41 -0.13 -15.39
C ILE A 246 -5.34 -1.06 -15.95
N ARG A 247 -5.48 -1.52 -17.20
CA ARG A 247 -4.55 -2.47 -17.82
C ARG A 247 -3.14 -1.90 -17.88
N ALA A 248 -2.96 -0.68 -18.35
CA ALA A 248 -1.65 -0.05 -18.44
C ALA A 248 -1.02 0.12 -17.05
N ARG A 249 -1.79 0.52 -16.04
CA ARG A 249 -1.29 0.69 -14.67
C ARG A 249 -0.93 -0.64 -14.01
N VAL A 250 -1.73 -1.68 -14.22
CA VAL A 250 -1.43 -3.02 -13.72
C VAL A 250 -0.21 -3.60 -14.43
N ARG A 251 -0.09 -3.44 -15.76
CA ARG A 251 1.15 -3.78 -16.49
C ARG A 251 2.35 -3.04 -15.95
N ALA A 252 2.19 -1.75 -15.64
CA ALA A 252 3.25 -0.96 -15.04
C ALA A 252 3.77 -1.67 -13.80
N HIS A 253 2.93 -1.95 -12.79
CA HIS A 253 3.30 -2.69 -11.56
C HIS A 253 4.19 -3.93 -11.79
N PHE A 254 4.12 -4.53 -12.98
CA PHE A 254 4.89 -5.70 -13.38
C PHE A 254 6.10 -5.42 -14.30
N SER A 255 6.08 -4.35 -15.08
CA SER A 255 7.25 -3.90 -15.85
C SER A 255 8.43 -3.54 -14.92
N GLY A 256 9.65 -3.89 -15.30
CA GLY A 256 10.84 -3.90 -14.43
C GLY A 256 11.39 -2.56 -13.94
N ASP A 257 10.58 -1.49 -13.86
CA ASP A 257 10.99 -0.12 -13.56
C ASP A 257 10.29 0.51 -12.34
N HIS A 258 9.71 -0.28 -11.41
CA HIS A 258 8.97 0.32 -10.29
C HIS A 258 9.85 0.83 -9.15
N GLN A 259 9.95 2.16 -9.09
CA GLN A 259 10.64 3.02 -8.14
C GLN A 259 10.15 2.92 -6.67
N VAL A 260 9.26 1.99 -6.31
CA VAL A 260 8.55 1.97 -5.01
C VAL A 260 8.56 0.58 -4.37
N ALA A 261 9.22 0.45 -3.20
CA ALA A 261 9.37 -0.77 -2.39
C ALA A 261 8.08 -1.58 -2.17
N LYS A 262 6.95 -0.86 -2.07
CA LYS A 262 5.63 -1.42 -1.80
C LYS A 262 5.10 -2.26 -2.97
N ASP A 263 5.37 -1.82 -4.19
CA ASP A 263 4.85 -2.47 -5.41
C ASP A 263 5.56 -3.80 -5.69
N LEU A 264 6.83 -3.93 -5.28
CA LEU A 264 7.61 -5.17 -5.42
C LEU A 264 7.12 -6.28 -4.47
N ARG A 265 6.89 -5.98 -3.18
CA ARG A 265 6.33 -6.96 -2.22
C ARG A 265 4.95 -7.44 -2.66
N ILE A 266 4.08 -6.49 -3.01
CA ILE A 266 2.74 -6.82 -3.51
C ILE A 266 2.86 -7.68 -4.77
N SER A 267 3.76 -7.34 -5.70
CA SER A 267 3.96 -8.12 -6.93
C SER A 267 4.41 -9.56 -6.71
N GLN A 268 5.09 -9.90 -5.62
CA GLN A 268 5.53 -11.28 -5.34
C GLN A 268 4.42 -12.15 -4.75
N GLU A 269 3.51 -11.54 -3.99
CA GLU A 269 2.43 -12.23 -3.30
C GLU A 269 1.18 -12.39 -4.18
N ILE A 270 1.02 -11.56 -5.22
CA ILE A 270 -0.15 -11.58 -6.11
C ILE A 270 -0.35 -12.96 -6.74
N ARG A 271 -1.56 -13.48 -6.56
CA ARG A 271 -2.08 -14.70 -7.20
C ARG A 271 -3.22 -14.41 -8.15
N ARG A 272 -3.97 -13.33 -7.91
CA ARG A 272 -5.15 -12.96 -8.69
C ARG A 272 -5.32 -11.44 -8.75
N VAL A 273 -5.73 -10.96 -9.91
CA VAL A 273 -6.10 -9.55 -10.13
C VAL A 273 -7.56 -9.48 -10.53
N GLN A 274 -8.29 -8.51 -9.99
CA GLN A 274 -9.64 -8.16 -10.39
C GLN A 274 -9.69 -6.68 -10.75
N ALA A 275 -10.61 -6.29 -11.64
CA ALA A 275 -10.84 -4.90 -12.00
C ALA A 275 -12.33 -4.57 -12.02
N ARG A 276 -12.65 -3.32 -11.71
CA ARG A 276 -13.99 -2.72 -11.84
C ARG A 276 -13.81 -1.39 -12.55
N ARG A 277 -14.37 -1.25 -13.76
CA ARG A 277 -14.35 0.03 -14.50
C ARG A 277 -15.38 1.01 -13.93
N THR A 278 -15.11 2.29 -14.14
CA THR A 278 -16.00 3.42 -13.85
C THR A 278 -16.18 4.27 -15.11
N ALA A 279 -17.14 5.20 -15.13
CA ALA A 279 -17.33 6.07 -16.29
C ALA A 279 -16.12 7.01 -16.50
N GLY A 280 -15.52 7.50 -15.42
CA GLY A 280 -14.34 8.34 -15.47
C GLY A 280 -13.45 8.25 -14.23
N GLU A 281 -12.54 9.21 -14.11
CA GLU A 281 -11.57 9.26 -13.01
C GLU A 281 -12.24 9.56 -11.66
N LEU A 282 -13.31 10.36 -11.64
CA LEU A 282 -13.99 10.69 -10.39
C LEU A 282 -14.60 9.43 -9.78
N GLY A 283 -15.28 8.61 -10.57
CA GLY A 283 -15.78 7.31 -10.14
C GLY A 283 -14.66 6.41 -9.62
N ALA A 284 -13.51 6.38 -10.29
CA ALA A 284 -12.37 5.58 -9.84
C ALA A 284 -11.85 6.02 -8.47
N LEU A 285 -11.78 7.34 -8.23
CA LEU A 285 -11.39 7.93 -6.94
C LEU A 285 -12.40 7.62 -5.82
N LEU A 286 -13.69 7.77 -6.09
CA LEU A 286 -14.77 7.50 -5.14
C LEU A 286 -14.85 6.01 -4.77
N LEU A 287 -14.81 5.13 -5.79
CA LEU A 287 -14.89 3.69 -5.61
C LEU A 287 -13.66 3.13 -4.88
N GLU A 288 -12.45 3.63 -5.16
CA GLU A 288 -11.24 3.23 -4.43
C GLU A 288 -11.38 3.56 -2.93
N SER A 289 -11.77 4.80 -2.61
CA SER A 289 -11.99 5.24 -1.23
C SER A 289 -12.98 4.34 -0.50
N GLN A 290 -14.11 4.01 -1.14
CA GLN A 290 -15.13 3.12 -0.59
C GLN A 290 -14.61 1.70 -0.35
N LEU A 291 -13.99 1.09 -1.38
CA LEU A 291 -13.50 -0.29 -1.30
C LEU A 291 -12.37 -0.46 -0.29
N VAL A 292 -11.47 0.51 -0.16
CA VAL A 292 -10.42 0.45 0.86
C VAL A 292 -11.02 0.50 2.27
N LYS A 293 -12.05 1.32 2.50
CA LYS A 293 -12.73 1.43 3.80
C LYS A 293 -13.54 0.19 4.15
N GLN A 294 -14.22 -0.41 3.17
CA GLN A 294 -15.05 -1.60 3.34
C GLN A 294 -14.20 -2.87 3.49
N LEU A 295 -13.23 -3.08 2.61
CA LEU A 295 -12.47 -4.32 2.50
C LEU A 295 -11.16 -4.34 3.30
N LYS A 296 -10.65 -3.17 3.72
CA LYS A 296 -9.45 -3.01 4.57
C LYS A 296 -8.24 -3.84 4.08
N PRO A 297 -7.83 -3.70 2.81
CA PRO A 297 -6.75 -4.48 2.20
C PRO A 297 -5.43 -4.33 2.97
N VAL A 298 -4.59 -5.38 3.01
CA VAL A 298 -3.37 -5.49 3.84
C VAL A 298 -2.42 -4.29 3.68
N HIS A 299 -2.25 -3.78 2.46
CA HIS A 299 -1.27 -2.73 2.16
C HIS A 299 -1.84 -1.31 2.00
N ASN A 300 -3.16 -1.10 1.88
CA ASN A 300 -3.72 0.25 1.94
C ASN A 300 -3.91 0.63 3.42
N ARG A 301 -2.87 1.17 4.06
CA ARG A 301 -2.92 1.57 5.47
C ARG A 301 -3.51 2.98 5.68
N LEU A 302 -3.30 3.91 4.74
CA LEU A 302 -3.65 5.34 4.90
C LEU A 302 -5.15 5.63 4.75
N LEU A 303 -5.86 4.87 3.90
CA LEU A 303 -7.28 5.07 3.59
C LEU A 303 -8.22 4.21 4.47
N ARG A 304 -7.70 3.48 5.46
CA ARG A 304 -8.55 2.73 6.40
C ARG A 304 -9.26 3.72 7.30
N ARG A 305 -10.56 3.49 7.57
CA ARG A 305 -11.39 4.34 8.43
C ARG A 305 -10.60 4.80 9.67
N ALA A 306 -10.44 6.11 9.82
CA ALA A 306 -9.99 6.67 11.08
C ALA A 306 -11.04 6.33 12.14
N SER A 307 -10.67 5.53 13.14
CA SER A 307 -11.57 5.14 14.23
C SER A 307 -12.03 6.33 15.07
N SER A 308 -11.40 7.49 14.90
CA SER A 308 -11.77 8.76 15.51
C SER A 308 -11.38 9.91 14.58
N LEU A 309 -12.34 10.78 14.30
CA LEU A 309 -12.17 12.00 13.51
C LEU A 309 -12.33 13.20 14.43
N TYR A 310 -11.38 14.13 14.37
CA TYR A 310 -11.33 15.35 15.17
C TYR A 310 -11.28 16.59 14.29
N SER A 311 -11.78 17.70 14.82
CA SER A 311 -11.69 19.02 14.20
C SER A 311 -11.56 20.08 15.31
N TRP A 312 -10.96 21.22 14.99
CA TRP A 312 -10.98 22.38 15.88
C TRP A 312 -12.29 23.13 15.66
N GLN A 313 -13.05 23.38 16.74
CA GLN A 313 -14.20 24.25 16.75
C GLN A 313 -13.80 25.61 17.31
N LEU A 314 -14.16 26.70 16.61
CA LEU A 314 -14.02 28.06 17.13
C LEU A 314 -15.27 28.86 16.78
N ARG A 315 -16.11 29.15 17.79
CA ARG A 315 -17.32 29.95 17.59
C ARG A 315 -17.00 31.44 17.57
N PRO A 316 -17.88 32.31 17.05
CA PRO A 316 -17.66 33.76 17.03
C PRO A 316 -17.38 34.37 18.41
N GLU A 317 -17.97 33.81 19.46
CA GLU A 317 -17.83 34.23 20.86
C GLU A 317 -16.58 33.68 21.56
N ASP A 318 -15.95 32.64 21.01
CA ASP A 318 -14.80 31.98 21.63
C ASP A 318 -13.49 32.71 21.31
N ASP A 319 -12.58 32.76 22.29
CA ASP A 319 -11.20 33.24 22.13
C ASP A 319 -10.17 32.08 22.08
N THR A 320 -10.66 30.84 22.21
CA THR A 320 -9.85 29.64 22.34
C THR A 320 -10.51 28.50 21.54
N PRO A 321 -9.78 27.83 20.62
CA PRO A 321 -10.35 26.75 19.84
C PRO A 321 -10.49 25.48 20.69
N GLN A 322 -11.62 24.79 20.55
CA GLN A 322 -11.90 23.55 21.26
C GLN A 322 -11.79 22.34 20.33
N LEU A 323 -11.15 21.27 20.80
CA LEU A 323 -11.03 20.06 20.00
C LEU A 323 -12.29 19.20 20.14
N VAL A 324 -13.08 19.13 19.07
CA VAL A 324 -14.31 18.32 18.99
C VAL A 324 -14.08 17.03 18.20
N ASN A 325 -15.01 16.09 18.31
CA ASN A 325 -14.96 14.83 17.57
C ASN A 325 -16.27 14.57 16.80
N ALA A 326 -16.17 13.83 15.71
CA ALA A 326 -17.30 13.54 14.82
C ALA A 326 -18.38 12.61 15.42
N LYS A 327 -18.18 12.07 16.63
CA LYS A 327 -19.22 11.31 17.36
C LYS A 327 -20.15 12.23 18.16
N THR A 328 -19.66 13.40 18.57
CA THR A 328 -20.40 14.36 19.40
C THR A 328 -20.94 15.54 18.62
N LEU A 329 -20.37 15.82 17.44
CA LEU A 329 -20.76 16.94 16.60
C LEU A 329 -20.83 16.50 15.14
N ASP A 330 -21.84 16.98 14.44
CA ASP A 330 -22.04 16.68 13.03
C ASP A 330 -21.17 17.58 12.14
N PHE A 331 -20.08 17.01 11.65
CA PHE A 331 -19.09 17.74 10.85
C PHE A 331 -19.62 18.14 9.47
N ALA A 332 -20.69 17.51 8.98
CA ALA A 332 -21.28 17.88 7.70
C ALA A 332 -22.17 19.14 7.81
N SER A 333 -22.61 19.54 9.01
CA SER A 333 -23.48 20.70 9.20
C SER A 333 -22.88 21.81 10.06
N ALA A 334 -21.82 21.55 10.82
CA ALA A 334 -21.18 22.57 11.65
C ALA A 334 -20.27 23.50 10.82
N ASP A 335 -20.56 24.80 10.87
CA ASP A 335 -19.90 25.87 10.10
C ASP A 335 -18.66 26.47 10.78
N THR A 336 -18.41 26.11 12.04
CA THR A 336 -17.33 26.64 12.88
C THR A 336 -16.17 25.66 13.05
N LEU A 337 -16.00 24.77 12.07
CA LEU A 337 -14.99 23.70 12.10
C LEU A 337 -13.79 23.99 11.23
N TYR A 338 -12.62 23.57 11.72
CA TYR A 338 -11.32 23.82 11.11
C TYR A 338 -10.46 22.57 11.13
N GLY A 339 -10.20 22.03 9.93
CA GLY A 339 -9.37 20.88 9.67
C GLY A 339 -10.02 19.55 10.05
N THR A 340 -9.49 18.47 9.49
CA THR A 340 -9.90 17.10 9.80
C THR A 340 -8.69 16.27 10.17
N PHE A 341 -8.73 15.65 11.35
CA PHE A 341 -7.58 14.97 11.94
C PHE A 341 -7.94 13.58 12.43
N THR A 342 -7.07 12.61 12.17
CA THR A 342 -7.24 11.21 12.54
C THR A 342 -6.85 10.91 14.00
N SER A 343 -6.27 11.89 14.71
CA SER A 343 -5.89 11.76 16.11
C SER A 343 -5.85 13.13 16.81
N ARG A 344 -5.98 13.14 18.14
CA ARG A 344 -5.76 14.38 18.92
C ARG A 344 -4.36 14.94 18.74
N ASN A 345 -3.35 14.07 18.65
CA ASN A 345 -1.96 14.48 18.48
C ASN A 345 -1.75 15.18 17.13
N SER A 346 -2.29 14.64 16.03
CA SER A 346 -2.19 15.30 14.72
C SER A 346 -2.92 16.64 14.68
N ALA A 347 -4.08 16.76 15.35
CA ALA A 347 -4.78 18.03 15.49
C ALA A 347 -3.96 19.08 16.28
N GLN A 348 -3.38 18.68 17.41
CA GLN A 348 -2.52 19.54 18.23
C GLN A 348 -1.24 19.94 17.50
N SER A 349 -0.61 19.02 16.78
CA SER A 349 0.58 19.32 15.98
C SER A 349 0.28 20.33 14.86
N ALA A 350 -0.88 20.20 14.19
CA ALA A 350 -1.30 21.16 13.18
C ALA A 350 -1.56 22.55 13.78
N LEU A 351 -2.26 22.62 14.92
CA LEU A 351 -2.48 23.91 15.61
C LEU A 351 -1.17 24.52 16.12
N ARG A 352 -0.22 23.71 16.60
CA ARG A 352 1.14 24.20 16.96
C ARG A 352 1.90 24.74 15.76
N ALA A 353 1.80 24.09 14.60
CA ALA A 353 2.45 24.58 13.38
C ALA A 353 1.89 25.95 12.97
N LEU A 354 0.56 26.12 13.01
CA LEU A 354 -0.07 27.43 12.81
C LEU A 354 0.35 28.45 13.87
N ALA A 355 0.50 28.02 15.12
CA ALA A 355 0.96 28.91 16.18
C ALA A 355 2.37 29.43 15.93
N ASP A 356 3.29 28.56 15.49
CA ASP A 356 4.66 28.95 15.14
C ASP A 356 4.69 29.88 13.91
N GLU A 357 3.89 29.59 12.87
CA GLU A 357 3.82 30.36 11.63
C GLU A 357 3.21 31.76 11.85
N HIS A 358 2.12 31.85 12.61
CA HIS A 358 1.36 33.09 12.83
C HIS A 358 1.67 33.77 14.18
N ARG A 359 2.72 33.32 14.86
CA ARG A 359 3.20 33.85 16.16
C ARG A 359 2.15 33.84 17.27
N LEU A 360 1.30 32.83 17.30
CA LEU A 360 0.20 32.69 18.25
C LEU A 360 0.69 32.15 19.60
N CYS A 361 0.01 32.56 20.67
CA CYS A 361 0.30 32.09 22.03
C CYS A 361 -0.22 30.67 22.28
N CYS A 362 0.67 29.68 22.38
CA CYS A 362 0.31 28.29 22.72
C CYS A 362 -0.46 28.13 24.03
N ALA A 363 -0.23 29.02 25.02
CA ALA A 363 -1.01 29.02 26.26
C ALA A 363 -2.46 29.47 26.01
N GLN A 364 -2.67 30.53 25.23
CA GLN A 364 -4.01 31.01 24.88
C GLN A 364 -4.75 30.00 23.99
N LEU A 365 -4.04 29.28 23.14
CA LEU A 365 -4.62 28.20 22.32
C LEU A 365 -4.96 26.93 23.11
N GLY A 366 -4.69 26.88 24.42
CA GLY A 366 -4.88 25.68 25.24
C GLY A 366 -3.91 24.53 24.94
N LEU A 367 -2.82 24.79 24.21
CA LEU A 367 -1.79 23.81 23.86
C LEU A 367 -0.71 23.64 24.93
N GLU A 368 -0.60 24.62 25.85
CA GLU A 368 0.30 24.65 26.99
C GLU A 368 -0.45 25.14 28.24
N THR A 369 -0.21 24.51 29.39
CA THR A 369 -0.73 24.98 30.68
C THR A 369 0.34 25.80 31.37
N VAL A 370 0.09 27.11 31.54
CA VAL A 370 0.98 28.04 32.26
C VAL A 370 0.21 28.75 33.37
N ALA A 371 0.90 29.14 34.44
CA ALA A 371 0.31 29.99 35.47
C ALA A 371 0.07 31.41 34.92
N ALA A 372 -0.93 32.11 35.45
CA ALA A 372 -1.27 33.48 35.04
C ALA A 372 -0.04 34.41 35.11
N GLY A 373 0.19 35.18 34.04
CA GLY A 373 1.33 36.09 33.93
C GLY A 373 2.69 35.43 33.66
N ARG A 374 2.75 34.11 33.45
CA ARG A 374 3.99 33.41 33.07
C ARG A 374 4.08 33.24 31.55
N PRO A 375 5.27 33.41 30.94
CA PRO A 375 5.44 33.25 29.50
C PRO A 375 5.32 31.79 29.08
N CYS A 376 4.59 31.54 27.99
CA CYS A 376 4.59 30.26 27.28
C CYS A 376 5.96 29.97 26.66
N PHE A 377 6.22 28.71 26.32
CA PHE A 377 7.50 28.31 25.74
C PHE A 377 7.76 29.06 24.42
N GLY A 378 6.75 29.19 23.57
CA GLY A 378 6.82 29.96 22.32
C GLY A 378 7.30 31.40 22.53
N TYR A 379 6.91 32.07 23.61
CA TYR A 379 7.36 33.44 23.91
C TYR A 379 8.84 33.46 24.30
N GLN A 380 9.27 32.51 25.13
CA GLN A 380 10.68 32.39 25.55
C GLN A 380 11.63 32.19 24.37
N VAL A 381 11.17 31.50 23.31
CA VAL A 381 11.93 31.30 22.07
C VAL A 381 11.60 32.31 20.96
N LYS A 382 10.92 33.42 21.28
CA LYS A 382 10.55 34.53 20.37
C LYS A 382 9.65 34.14 19.19
N ARG A 383 8.85 33.08 19.34
CA ARG A 383 7.84 32.60 18.38
C ARG A 383 6.39 32.96 18.75
N CYS A 384 6.19 33.75 19.79
CA CYS A 384 4.87 34.20 20.24
C CYS A 384 4.96 35.68 20.62
N ASP A 385 3.88 36.43 20.38
CA ASP A 385 3.81 37.87 20.69
C ASP A 385 3.43 38.19 22.14
N GLY A 386 3.16 37.19 22.98
CA GLY A 386 3.15 37.37 24.43
C GLY A 386 1.82 37.79 25.06
N VAL A 387 0.68 37.35 24.51
CA VAL A 387 -0.64 37.56 25.17
C VAL A 387 -0.66 37.02 26.60
N CYS A 388 -0.01 35.88 26.86
CA CYS A 388 0.07 35.25 28.19
C CYS A 388 0.78 36.12 29.25
N VAL A 389 1.58 37.09 28.84
CA VAL A 389 2.31 38.03 29.72
C VAL A 389 1.83 39.47 29.58
N GLY A 390 0.79 39.71 28.78
CA GLY A 390 0.22 41.06 28.58
C GLY A 390 0.98 41.95 27.59
N GLU A 391 1.96 41.42 26.85
CA GLU A 391 2.75 42.19 25.86
C GLU A 391 1.99 42.44 24.55
N ALA A 392 1.02 41.58 24.24
CA ALA A 392 0.10 41.75 23.12
C ALA A 392 -1.35 41.67 23.62
N PRO A 393 -2.26 42.48 23.05
CA PRO A 393 -3.66 42.45 23.45
C PRO A 393 -4.36 41.19 22.90
N LEU A 394 -5.34 40.69 23.65
CA LEU A 394 -6.03 39.42 23.35
C LEU A 394 -6.82 39.48 22.03
N ASP A 395 -7.45 40.61 21.74
CA ASP A 395 -8.22 40.84 20.51
C ASP A 395 -7.36 40.67 19.25
N ALA A 396 -6.17 41.27 19.22
CA ALA A 396 -5.24 41.17 18.09
C ALA A 396 -4.75 39.73 17.90
N HIS A 397 -4.58 38.96 18.97
CA HIS A 397 -4.24 37.54 18.89
C HIS A 397 -5.41 36.71 18.38
N THR A 398 -6.63 36.95 18.87
CA THR A 398 -7.85 36.28 18.40
C THR A 398 -8.08 36.52 16.91
N SER A 399 -7.87 37.75 16.41
CA SER A 399 -7.95 38.05 14.97
C SER A 399 -6.94 37.26 14.15
N ARG A 400 -5.66 37.21 14.55
CA ARG A 400 -4.63 36.41 13.86
C ARG A 400 -4.93 34.91 13.90
N MET A 401 -5.43 34.43 15.04
CA MET A 401 -5.84 33.04 15.18
C MET A 401 -6.97 32.67 14.21
N ARG A 402 -8.01 33.52 14.12
CA ARG A 402 -9.12 33.31 13.17
C ARG A 402 -8.63 33.30 11.73
N GLU A 403 -7.79 34.27 11.35
CA GLU A 403 -7.18 34.34 10.03
C GLU A 403 -6.35 33.09 9.70
N ALA A 404 -5.51 32.63 10.64
CA ALA A 404 -4.71 31.41 10.49
C ALA A 404 -5.59 30.16 10.32
N LEU A 405 -6.69 30.06 11.07
CA LEU A 405 -7.61 28.92 11.01
C LEU A 405 -8.44 28.89 9.72
N CYS A 406 -8.75 30.05 9.11
CA CYS A 406 -9.54 30.11 7.86
C CYS A 406 -8.97 29.22 6.75
N ALA A 407 -7.64 29.04 6.68
CA ALA A 407 -7.00 28.15 5.70
C ALA A 407 -7.42 26.67 5.84
N MET A 408 -7.93 26.27 7.00
CA MET A 408 -8.43 24.92 7.28
C MET A 408 -9.95 24.87 7.44
N HIS A 409 -10.68 25.95 7.14
CA HIS A 409 -12.13 25.99 7.31
C HIS A 409 -12.81 24.83 6.59
N LEU A 410 -13.71 24.15 7.30
CA LEU A 410 -14.43 22.99 6.79
C LEU A 410 -15.76 23.45 6.20
N GLU A 411 -15.96 23.23 4.90
CA GLU A 411 -17.22 23.57 4.25
C GLU A 411 -18.36 22.67 4.74
N THR A 412 -19.50 23.29 5.07
CA THR A 412 -20.73 22.56 5.36
C THR A 412 -21.31 21.94 4.09
N TRP A 413 -22.12 20.89 4.26
CA TRP A 413 -22.86 20.30 3.16
C TRP A 413 -23.85 21.33 2.61
N PRO A 414 -23.73 21.75 1.33
CA PRO A 414 -24.46 22.92 0.83
C PRO A 414 -25.85 22.58 0.27
N PHE A 415 -26.28 21.32 0.34
CA PHE A 415 -27.54 20.85 -0.22
C PHE A 415 -28.51 20.41 0.89
N GLU A 416 -29.82 20.56 0.66
CA GLU A 416 -30.84 20.10 1.62
C GLU A 416 -30.90 18.57 1.74
N GLY A 417 -30.44 17.84 0.73
CA GLY A 417 -30.47 16.38 0.68
C GLY A 417 -29.35 15.81 -0.19
N PRO A 418 -29.47 14.53 -0.59
CA PRO A 418 -28.49 13.87 -1.44
C PRO A 418 -28.39 14.53 -2.82
N ILE A 419 -27.22 14.41 -3.43
CA ILE A 419 -26.99 14.76 -4.83
C ILE A 419 -26.51 13.53 -5.61
N ALA A 420 -26.74 13.55 -6.91
CA ALA A 420 -26.01 12.70 -7.84
C ALA A 420 -25.05 13.57 -8.65
N ILE A 421 -23.79 13.15 -8.77
CA ILE A 421 -22.85 13.71 -9.73
C ILE A 421 -22.87 12.81 -10.95
N GLU A 422 -23.24 13.36 -12.09
CA GLU A 422 -23.17 12.65 -13.36
C GLU A 422 -21.74 12.72 -13.91
N GLU A 423 -21.14 11.55 -14.14
CA GLU A 423 -19.87 11.40 -14.84
C GLU A 423 -20.11 10.68 -16.18
N ARG A 424 -19.61 11.24 -17.27
CA ARG A 424 -19.69 10.64 -18.62
C ARG A 424 -18.32 10.16 -19.07
N SER A 425 -18.28 9.00 -19.69
CA SER A 425 -17.07 8.49 -20.33
C SER A 425 -16.63 9.38 -21.49
N THR A 426 -15.34 9.72 -21.53
CA THR A 426 -14.73 10.46 -22.63
C THR A 426 -14.40 9.56 -23.84
N SER A 427 -14.43 8.24 -23.67
CA SER A 427 -14.06 7.23 -24.66
C SER A 427 -15.26 6.47 -25.25
N GLY A 428 -16.48 6.73 -24.75
CA GLY A 428 -17.73 6.05 -25.15
C GLY A 428 -17.81 4.59 -24.68
N ALA A 429 -18.82 3.84 -25.14
CA ALA A 429 -19.01 2.42 -24.81
C ALA A 429 -17.99 1.46 -25.46
N ALA A 430 -17.09 1.95 -26.33
CA ALA A 430 -16.20 1.12 -27.15
C ALA A 430 -15.26 0.23 -26.31
N ASP A 431 -14.89 0.67 -25.12
CA ASP A 431 -14.02 -0.08 -24.19
C ASP A 431 -14.81 -0.96 -23.20
N GLY A 432 -16.14 -1.07 -23.37
CA GLY A 432 -17.07 -1.90 -22.59
C GLY A 432 -17.57 -1.27 -21.29
N GLY A 433 -17.24 0.01 -21.03
CA GLY A 433 -17.54 0.83 -19.83
C GLY A 433 -18.97 1.33 -19.71
N PRO A 434 -19.43 1.75 -18.51
CA PRO A 434 -20.62 2.56 -18.43
C PRO A 434 -20.37 3.89 -19.15
N GLU A 435 -21.26 4.26 -20.07
CA GLU A 435 -21.17 5.56 -20.76
C GLU A 435 -21.46 6.72 -19.81
N VAL A 436 -22.36 6.48 -18.86
CA VAL A 436 -22.77 7.43 -17.83
C VAL A 436 -22.84 6.69 -16.50
N GLU A 437 -22.37 7.34 -15.45
CA GLU A 437 -22.46 6.87 -14.08
C GLU A 437 -22.89 8.03 -13.18
N TYR A 438 -23.87 7.77 -12.32
CA TYR A 438 -24.39 8.71 -11.34
C TYR A 438 -23.83 8.35 -9.98
N HIS A 439 -22.95 9.19 -9.44
CA HIS A 439 -22.34 9.00 -8.13
C HIS A 439 -23.20 9.69 -7.07
N VAL A 440 -23.76 8.94 -6.13
CA VAL A 440 -24.63 9.49 -5.09
C VAL A 440 -23.83 9.86 -3.86
N ILE A 441 -23.94 11.13 -3.44
CA ILE A 441 -23.27 11.67 -2.26
C ILE A 441 -24.29 12.38 -1.40
N ASP A 442 -24.22 12.14 -0.10
CA ASP A 442 -24.97 12.90 0.90
C ASP A 442 -24.09 13.21 2.09
N ARG A 443 -24.18 14.42 2.64
CA ARG A 443 -23.45 14.83 3.85
C ARG A 443 -21.95 14.47 3.82
N TRP A 444 -21.30 14.70 2.68
CA TRP A 444 -19.90 14.31 2.44
C TRP A 444 -19.61 12.81 2.58
N GLN A 445 -20.59 11.93 2.33
CA GLN A 445 -20.41 10.48 2.28
C GLN A 445 -20.78 9.97 0.89
N TYR A 446 -19.94 9.11 0.32
CA TYR A 446 -20.22 8.44 -0.93
C TYR A 446 -21.04 7.18 -0.68
N LEU A 447 -22.20 7.09 -1.33
CA LEU A 447 -23.22 6.08 -1.04
C LEU A 447 -23.26 4.98 -2.10
N GLY A 448 -22.75 5.26 -3.29
CA GLY A 448 -22.62 4.30 -4.38
C GLY A 448 -22.77 4.98 -5.74
N SER A 449 -22.76 4.17 -6.79
CA SER A 449 -23.05 4.62 -8.14
C SER A 449 -24.02 3.71 -8.86
N VAL A 450 -24.70 4.29 -9.84
CA VAL A 450 -25.64 3.60 -10.73
C VAL A 450 -25.44 4.09 -12.16
N THR A 451 -25.80 3.28 -13.15
CA THR A 451 -25.56 3.58 -14.57
C THR A 451 -26.82 4.02 -15.31
N SER A 452 -27.95 4.18 -14.62
CA SER A 452 -29.21 4.63 -15.20
C SER A 452 -30.03 5.43 -14.19
N GLN A 453 -30.88 6.33 -14.70
CA GLN A 453 -31.77 7.13 -13.88
C GLN A 453 -32.81 6.27 -13.12
N ALA A 454 -33.36 5.23 -13.75
CA ALA A 454 -34.28 4.32 -13.06
C ALA A 454 -33.62 3.58 -11.88
N ALA A 455 -32.34 3.22 -11.99
CA ALA A 455 -31.58 2.64 -10.89
C ALA A 455 -31.22 3.68 -9.81
N LEU A 456 -31.13 4.96 -10.17
CA LEU A 456 -30.92 6.06 -9.22
C LEU A 456 -32.13 6.24 -8.31
N ASP A 457 -33.34 6.24 -8.87
CA ASP A 457 -34.58 6.32 -8.10
C ASP A 457 -34.70 5.12 -7.14
N ALA A 458 -34.46 3.90 -7.64
CA ALA A 458 -34.47 2.70 -6.80
C ALA A 458 -33.43 2.72 -5.68
N LEU A 459 -32.22 3.22 -5.96
CA LEU A 459 -31.17 3.37 -4.94
C LEU A 459 -31.64 4.32 -3.83
N LEU A 460 -32.25 5.46 -4.19
CA LEU A 460 -32.72 6.47 -3.23
C LEU A 460 -33.80 5.94 -2.28
N ASP A 461 -34.70 5.09 -2.79
CA ASP A 461 -35.77 4.48 -1.99
C ASP A 461 -35.20 3.58 -0.88
N ASP A 462 -34.17 2.79 -1.19
CA ASP A 462 -33.56 1.81 -0.29
C ASP A 462 -32.48 2.39 0.64
N MET A 463 -32.03 3.63 0.42
CA MET A 463 -30.88 4.16 1.15
C MET A 463 -31.21 4.44 2.64
N PRO A 464 -30.37 4.01 3.59
CA PRO A 464 -30.56 4.40 4.99
C PRO A 464 -30.29 5.90 5.21
N ALA A 465 -30.74 6.42 6.35
CA ALA A 465 -30.35 7.76 6.80
C ALA A 465 -28.83 7.83 7.00
N VAL A 466 -28.21 8.84 6.41
CA VAL A 466 -26.77 9.03 6.45
C VAL A 466 -26.41 9.89 7.65
N THR A 467 -25.74 9.28 8.63
CA THR A 467 -25.20 9.98 9.81
C THR A 467 -23.68 9.83 9.79
N GLY A 468 -22.98 10.94 9.55
CA GLY A 468 -21.51 10.95 9.54
C GLY A 468 -20.92 11.83 8.45
N PHE A 469 -19.59 11.86 8.43
CA PHE A 469 -18.78 12.71 7.57
C PHE A 469 -17.55 11.93 7.10
N ASP A 470 -17.27 11.93 5.80
CA ASP A 470 -16.07 11.31 5.24
C ASP A 470 -15.05 12.38 4.78
N PRO A 471 -13.92 12.54 5.49
CA PRO A 471 -12.93 13.57 5.17
C PRO A 471 -12.28 13.38 3.80
N ASP A 472 -12.24 12.16 3.27
CA ASP A 472 -11.66 11.91 1.94
C ASP A 472 -12.62 12.37 0.84
N ILE A 473 -13.93 12.19 1.03
CA ILE A 473 -14.96 12.65 0.10
C ILE A 473 -15.06 14.17 0.13
N HIS A 474 -15.02 14.79 1.32
CA HIS A 474 -14.90 16.24 1.46
C HIS A 474 -13.67 16.80 0.73
N ARG A 475 -12.49 16.22 0.94
CA ARG A 475 -11.26 16.66 0.24
C ARG A 475 -11.35 16.50 -1.28
N LEU A 476 -11.99 15.43 -1.74
CA LEU A 476 -12.13 15.12 -3.17
C LEU A 476 -13.12 16.07 -3.87
N LEU A 477 -14.23 16.41 -3.21
CA LEU A 477 -15.36 17.10 -3.84
C LEU A 477 -15.54 18.56 -3.40
N GLY A 478 -15.07 18.95 -2.21
CA GLY A 478 -15.41 20.22 -1.55
C GLY A 478 -15.27 21.45 -2.45
N ARG A 479 -14.05 21.70 -2.94
CA ARG A 479 -13.78 22.84 -3.83
C ARG A 479 -14.50 22.75 -5.17
N ARG A 480 -14.69 21.54 -5.71
CA ARG A 480 -15.35 21.32 -7.02
C ARG A 480 -16.85 21.59 -6.93
N LEU A 481 -17.48 21.16 -5.84
CA LEU A 481 -18.89 21.44 -5.57
C LEU A 481 -19.12 22.93 -5.32
N ALA A 482 -18.25 23.59 -4.54
CA ALA A 482 -18.33 25.04 -4.33
C ALA A 482 -18.22 25.83 -5.65
N ALA A 483 -17.28 25.46 -6.52
CA ALA A 483 -17.13 26.08 -7.84
C ALA A 483 -18.36 25.84 -8.75
N SER A 484 -18.96 24.65 -8.70
CA SER A 484 -20.14 24.32 -9.52
C SER A 484 -21.38 25.11 -9.05
N LEU A 485 -21.57 25.25 -7.74
CA LEU A 485 -22.64 26.07 -7.16
C LEU A 485 -22.50 27.56 -7.49
N ALA A 486 -21.28 28.09 -7.57
CA ALA A 486 -21.05 29.47 -7.98
C ALA A 486 -21.48 29.73 -9.43
N GLN A 487 -21.25 28.77 -10.33
CA GLN A 487 -21.62 28.89 -11.75
C GLN A 487 -23.14 28.87 -11.99
N ASP A 488 -23.90 28.15 -11.17
CA ASP A 488 -25.38 28.13 -11.25
C ASP A 488 -26.03 29.47 -10.83
N SER A 489 -25.28 30.37 -10.16
CA SER A 489 -25.84 31.56 -9.50
C SER A 489 -25.77 32.87 -10.30
N ALA A 490 -24.79 33.06 -11.20
CA ALA A 490 -24.73 34.11 -12.24
C ALA A 490 -23.37 34.06 -12.97
N ALA A 491 -23.34 34.54 -14.22
CA ALA A 491 -22.19 34.61 -15.13
C ALA A 491 -20.85 34.95 -14.44
N ALA A 492 -19.96 33.96 -14.32
CA ALA A 492 -18.68 34.12 -13.66
C ALA A 492 -17.50 33.75 -14.56
N SER A 493 -16.73 34.79 -14.85
CA SER A 493 -15.28 34.81 -15.01
C SER A 493 -14.58 33.64 -14.31
N THR A 494 -13.73 32.97 -15.07
CA THR A 494 -12.89 31.84 -14.71
C THR A 494 -11.85 32.20 -13.63
N ALA A 495 -11.99 31.60 -12.44
CA ALA A 495 -10.90 31.50 -11.48
C ALA A 495 -10.81 30.06 -10.95
N GLY A 496 -9.75 29.35 -11.38
CA GLY A 496 -9.39 28.00 -10.90
C GLY A 496 -9.75 26.89 -11.88
N GLY A 497 -8.76 26.37 -12.60
CA GLY A 497 -8.89 25.44 -13.73
C GLY A 497 -9.34 24.00 -13.41
N LEU A 498 -10.35 23.82 -12.55
CA LEU A 498 -11.03 22.53 -12.34
C LEU A 498 -12.39 22.56 -13.05
N ALA A 499 -12.67 21.56 -13.88
CA ALA A 499 -13.92 21.47 -14.60
C ALA A 499 -15.12 21.33 -13.62
N PRO A 500 -16.23 22.07 -13.86
CA PRO A 500 -17.44 21.97 -13.05
C PRO A 500 -18.05 20.58 -13.11
N LEU A 501 -18.80 20.23 -12.06
CA LEU A 501 -19.49 18.95 -11.93
C LEU A 501 -20.93 19.07 -12.43
N ALA A 502 -21.41 18.08 -13.16
CA ALA A 502 -22.83 17.97 -13.50
C ALA A 502 -23.60 17.44 -12.28
N VAL A 503 -24.15 18.35 -11.48
CA VAL A 503 -24.81 18.02 -10.21
C VAL A 503 -26.33 17.95 -10.38
N TRP A 504 -26.90 16.82 -9.98
CA TRP A 504 -28.34 16.56 -9.92
C TRP A 504 -28.78 16.60 -8.46
N ARG A 505 -29.68 17.53 -8.12
CA ARG A 505 -30.28 17.59 -6.79
C ARG A 505 -31.37 16.52 -6.70
N LEU A 506 -31.30 15.67 -5.69
CA LEU A 506 -32.26 14.58 -5.52
C LEU A 506 -33.26 14.95 -4.43
N THR A 507 -34.54 14.76 -4.71
CA THR A 507 -35.62 15.02 -3.75
C THR A 507 -35.76 13.85 -2.80
N ARG A 508 -35.28 14.03 -1.56
CA ARG A 508 -35.59 13.20 -0.40
C ARG A 508 -35.75 14.12 0.81
N PRO A 509 -36.67 13.88 1.75
CA PRO A 509 -36.74 14.69 2.97
C PRO A 509 -35.38 14.65 3.69
N ALA A 510 -34.84 15.82 3.99
CA ALA A 510 -33.60 15.98 4.73
C ALA A 510 -33.67 15.21 6.05
N PHE A 511 -32.75 14.26 6.28
CA PHE A 511 -32.60 13.68 7.60
C PHE A 511 -32.01 14.74 8.54
N ARG A 512 -32.83 15.26 9.46
CA ARG A 512 -32.33 16.04 10.60
C ARG A 512 -32.02 15.06 11.72
N LEU A 513 -30.80 15.10 12.25
CA LEU A 513 -30.57 14.61 13.61
C LEU A 513 -31.54 15.40 14.50
N THR A 514 -32.60 14.75 14.98
CA THR A 514 -33.29 15.27 16.16
C THR A 514 -32.23 15.33 17.24
N PRO A 515 -31.96 16.51 17.83
CA PRO A 515 -31.18 16.54 19.06
C PRO A 515 -31.86 15.55 20.01
N ASP A 516 -31.10 14.66 20.65
CA ASP A 516 -31.62 13.99 21.83
C ASP A 516 -32.18 15.10 22.72
N GLU A 517 -33.47 15.00 23.03
CA GLU A 517 -34.12 15.88 23.98
C GLU A 517 -33.24 15.83 25.25
N PRO A 518 -32.72 16.97 25.74
CA PRO A 518 -31.84 16.94 26.89
C PRO A 518 -32.59 16.23 28.02
N PRO A 519 -31.97 15.26 28.71
CA PRO A 519 -32.65 14.58 29.80
C PRO A 519 -33.19 15.64 30.74
N GLU A 520 -34.48 15.51 31.05
CA GLU A 520 -35.24 16.40 31.90
C GLU A 520 -34.39 16.83 33.11
N ALA A 521 -34.31 18.15 33.33
CA ALA A 521 -33.40 18.74 34.30
C ALA A 521 -33.53 18.05 35.66
N THR A 522 -32.51 17.28 36.03
CA THR A 522 -32.42 16.70 37.37
C THR A 522 -32.30 17.87 38.35
N PRO A 523 -33.07 17.90 39.46
CA PRO A 523 -33.11 19.05 40.34
C PRO A 523 -31.71 19.43 40.83
N ALA A 524 -31.43 20.73 40.78
CA ALA A 524 -30.13 21.32 41.08
C ALA A 524 -29.56 20.79 42.41
N LYS A 525 -28.39 20.15 42.34
CA LYS A 525 -27.59 19.91 43.54
C LYS A 525 -27.05 21.26 44.04
N PRO A 526 -27.13 21.55 45.34
CA PRO A 526 -26.70 22.83 45.88
C PRO A 526 -25.21 23.07 45.63
N HIS A 527 -24.88 24.29 45.19
CA HIS A 527 -23.52 24.78 45.00
C HIS A 527 -22.71 24.63 46.30
N HIS A 528 -21.68 23.78 46.28
CA HIS A 528 -20.61 23.84 47.26
C HIS A 528 -19.40 24.59 46.65
N PRO A 529 -18.90 25.67 47.28
CA PRO A 529 -17.73 26.39 46.81
C PRO A 529 -16.50 25.49 46.88
N ALA A 530 -15.62 25.63 45.87
CA ALA A 530 -14.39 24.86 45.73
C ALA A 530 -13.45 25.06 46.93
N LEU A 531 -13.48 24.13 47.87
CA LEU A 531 -12.48 24.01 48.93
C LEU A 531 -11.23 23.34 48.37
N LEU A 532 -10.14 24.08 48.34
CA LEU A 532 -8.76 23.63 48.19
C LEU A 532 -8.52 22.36 49.04
N ARG A 533 -8.47 21.18 48.41
CA ARG A 533 -8.08 19.95 49.10
C ARG A 533 -6.55 19.93 49.25
N ARG A 534 -6.08 20.20 50.47
CA ARG A 534 -4.71 19.90 50.91
C ARG A 534 -4.43 18.40 50.73
N ARG A 535 -3.27 18.10 50.13
CA ARG A 535 -2.73 16.74 49.98
C ARG A 535 -2.46 16.15 51.38
N PRO A 536 -2.88 14.91 51.70
CA PRO A 536 -2.53 14.30 52.98
C PRO A 536 -1.02 13.98 53.02
N PRO A 537 -0.38 14.01 54.20
CA PRO A 537 1.04 13.70 54.32
C PRO A 537 1.31 12.22 54.06
N ARG A 538 2.53 11.93 53.57
CA ARG A 538 3.05 10.57 53.36
C ARG A 538 3.10 9.82 54.71
N PRO A 539 2.61 8.57 54.81
CA PRO A 539 2.81 7.76 56.00
C PRO A 539 4.26 7.28 56.14
N GLU A 540 4.76 7.27 57.37
CA GLU A 540 6.18 7.10 57.74
C GLU A 540 6.67 5.65 57.85
N ASN A 541 5.98 4.64 57.29
CA ASN A 541 6.41 3.25 57.46
C ASN A 541 6.34 2.40 56.17
N PRO A 542 7.48 2.03 55.57
CA PRO A 542 7.53 1.27 54.31
C PRO A 542 7.29 -0.25 54.45
N ALA A 543 6.86 -0.76 55.62
CA ALA A 543 6.75 -2.21 55.86
C ALA A 543 5.38 -2.85 55.57
N GLN A 544 4.39 -2.13 55.03
CA GLN A 544 3.04 -2.66 54.83
C GLN A 544 2.62 -2.77 53.36
N TYR A 545 3.37 -3.48 52.52
CA TYR A 545 2.81 -4.13 51.32
C TYR A 545 3.67 -5.36 50.95
N ARG A 546 3.41 -6.51 51.57
CA ARG A 546 3.75 -7.81 50.98
C ARG A 546 2.63 -8.16 49.99
N LEU A 547 2.97 -8.23 48.71
CA LEU A 547 2.10 -8.79 47.68
C LEU A 547 2.07 -10.32 47.82
N PRO A 548 0.91 -10.98 47.79
CA PRO A 548 0.84 -12.44 47.70
C PRO A 548 0.96 -12.86 46.24
N PHE A 549 2.09 -13.46 45.88
CA PHE A 549 2.24 -14.37 44.75
C PHE A 549 2.63 -15.73 45.33
N ASP A 550 1.69 -16.68 45.34
CA ASP A 550 1.80 -17.98 44.67
C ASP A 550 0.78 -19.01 45.19
N ALA A 551 0.43 -19.91 44.26
CA ALA A 551 -0.32 -21.18 44.35
C ALA A 551 -1.85 -21.12 44.19
N ARG A 552 -2.33 -21.42 42.98
CA ARG A 552 -2.59 -22.82 42.54
C ARG A 552 -2.64 -22.94 41.03
#